data_AF-A0A0P8ALA0-F1
#
_entry.id   AF-A0A0P8ALA0-F1
#
_cell.length_a   1.000
_cell.length_b   1.000
_cell.length_c   1.000
_cell.angle_alpha   90.00
_cell.angle_beta   90.00
_cell.angle_gamma   90.00
#
_symmetry.space_group_name_H-M   'P 1'
#
loop_
_entity.id
_entity.type
_entity.pdbx_description
1 polymer ?
#
loop_
_entity_poly.entity_id
_entity_poly.type
_entity_poly.pdbx_seq_one_letter_code
_entity_poly.pdbx_strand_id
1 'polypeptide(L)'
;MAKKIDWTNQFFNFLGVILGVLLAFFINERANSNKDRKESLIIMESLLGDLQEDMQAYENFLIPQNKLILQNLEKLLELINDGDYENIDEPFSMALQIENYGPTSATYTSTKSTGKLALFEDIELQKQLSNYYESIAEESVKKGEYQVQYFTSELLAWLSNNMDLISNQLYRLSDSGILLNKLLIYSSLIDQKIVSYEISLENAKILKEELEKSLEENRR
;
A
#
# COMPACT_ATOMS: atom_id res chain seq x y z
N MET A 1 -49.61 -25.26 61.21
CA MET A 1 -50.27 -25.29 59.88
C MET A 1 -49.21 -25.01 58.82
N ALA A 2 -48.85 -26.00 58.00
CA ALA A 2 -47.87 -25.81 56.94
C ALA A 2 -48.54 -25.07 55.77
N LYS A 3 -47.96 -23.93 55.35
CA LYS A 3 -48.41 -23.16 54.18
C LYS A 3 -48.22 -24.04 52.95
N LYS A 4 -49.31 -24.34 52.22
CA LYS A 4 -49.21 -25.01 50.90
C LYS A 4 -48.40 -24.10 49.98
N ILE A 5 -47.28 -24.60 49.48
CA ILE A 5 -46.45 -23.90 48.50
C ILE A 5 -47.24 -23.83 47.19
N ASP A 6 -47.46 -22.61 46.71
CA ASP A 6 -48.10 -22.37 45.42
C ASP A 6 -47.04 -22.49 44.31
N TRP A 7 -46.80 -23.73 43.89
CA TRP A 7 -45.80 -24.10 42.90
C TRP A 7 -45.97 -23.37 41.56
N THR A 8 -47.21 -23.02 41.20
CA THR A 8 -47.52 -22.25 40.00
C THR A 8 -46.91 -20.85 40.09
N ASN A 9 -47.10 -20.19 41.22
CA ASN A 9 -46.56 -18.85 41.46
C ASN A 9 -45.01 -18.88 41.54
N GLN A 10 -44.45 -19.91 42.18
CA GLN A 10 -43.01 -20.12 42.24
C GLN A 10 -42.41 -20.33 40.83
N PHE A 11 -43.10 -21.08 39.95
CA PHE A 11 -42.69 -21.30 38.56
C PHE A 11 -42.75 -20.02 37.72
N PHE A 12 -43.82 -19.23 37.82
CA PHE A 12 -43.90 -17.94 37.12
C PHE A 12 -42.86 -16.93 37.60
N ASN A 13 -42.55 -16.89 38.90
CA ASN A 13 -41.45 -16.09 39.45
C ASN A 13 -40.09 -16.53 38.89
N PHE A 14 -39.83 -17.83 38.84
CA PHE A 14 -38.61 -18.37 38.25
C PHE A 14 -38.50 -18.06 36.75
N LEU A 15 -39.60 -18.22 36.00
CA LEU A 15 -39.66 -17.86 34.58
C LEU A 15 -39.43 -16.37 34.35
N GLY A 16 -39.99 -15.51 35.21
CA GLY A 16 -39.76 -14.06 35.17
C GLY A 16 -38.30 -13.68 35.37
N VAL A 17 -37.60 -14.36 36.29
CA VAL A 17 -36.15 -14.17 36.48
C VAL A 17 -35.35 -14.59 35.25
N ILE A 18 -35.65 -15.78 34.68
CA ILE A 18 -34.98 -16.25 33.46
C ILE A 18 -35.20 -15.27 32.30
N LEU A 19 -36.44 -14.83 32.08
CA LEU A 19 -36.77 -13.87 31.02
C LEU A 19 -36.07 -12.52 31.25
N GLY A 20 -35.99 -12.05 32.50
CA GLY A 20 -35.28 -10.81 32.83
C GLY A 20 -33.79 -10.90 32.50
N VAL A 21 -33.14 -12.02 32.85
CA VAL A 21 -31.72 -12.26 32.55
C VAL A 21 -31.49 -12.39 31.03
N LEU A 22 -32.33 -13.16 30.34
CA LEU A 22 -32.25 -13.31 28.88
C LEU A 22 -32.45 -11.98 28.15
N LEU A 23 -33.40 -11.16 28.60
CA LEU A 23 -33.65 -9.84 28.02
C LEU A 23 -32.47 -8.90 28.25
N ALA A 24 -31.86 -8.92 29.43
CA ALA A 24 -30.67 -8.13 29.73
C ALA A 24 -29.49 -8.52 28.82
N PHE A 25 -29.24 -9.83 28.66
CA PHE A 25 -28.22 -10.32 27.72
C PHE A 25 -28.54 -9.94 26.27
N PHE A 26 -29.80 -10.08 25.86
CA PHE A 26 -30.23 -9.73 24.50
C PHE A 26 -30.03 -8.24 24.20
N ILE A 27 -30.39 -7.34 25.12
CA ILE A 27 -30.18 -5.90 24.98
C ILE A 27 -28.69 -5.59 24.90
N ASN A 28 -27.87 -6.20 25.76
CA ASN A 28 -26.42 -6.01 25.77
C ASN A 28 -25.78 -6.47 24.46
N GLU A 29 -26.16 -7.64 23.97
CA GLU A 29 -25.66 -8.20 22.71
C GLU A 29 -26.04 -7.32 21.52
N ARG A 30 -27.30 -6.82 21.49
CA ARG A 30 -27.76 -5.92 20.45
C ARG A 30 -27.02 -4.58 20.48
N ALA A 31 -26.74 -4.04 21.65
CA ALA A 31 -25.97 -2.81 21.81
C ALA A 31 -24.51 -2.98 21.33
N ASN A 32 -23.87 -4.10 21.67
CA ASN A 32 -22.52 -4.43 21.20
C ASN A 32 -22.47 -4.61 19.68
N SER A 33 -23.38 -5.41 19.11
CA SER A 33 -23.46 -5.61 17.65
C SER A 33 -23.65 -4.29 16.88
N ASN A 34 -24.48 -3.37 17.40
CA ASN A 34 -24.64 -2.05 16.79
C ASN A 34 -23.36 -1.20 16.88
N LYS A 35 -22.62 -1.30 17.98
CA LYS A 35 -21.34 -0.60 18.15
C LYS A 35 -20.28 -1.15 17.19
N ASP A 36 -20.16 -2.46 17.12
CA ASP A 36 -19.22 -3.17 16.24
C ASP A 36 -19.49 -2.85 14.77
N ARG A 37 -20.77 -2.84 14.37
CA ARG A 37 -21.18 -2.42 13.02
C ARG A 37 -20.80 -0.97 12.71
N LYS A 38 -21.04 -0.05 13.66
CA LYS A 38 -20.65 1.37 13.49
C LYS A 38 -19.13 1.52 13.36
N GLU A 39 -18.38 0.78 14.15
CA GLU A 39 -16.92 0.78 14.12
C GLU A 39 -16.38 0.22 12.81
N SER A 40 -16.95 -0.89 12.33
CA SER A 40 -16.64 -1.49 11.03
C SER A 40 -16.82 -0.48 9.89
N LEU A 41 -17.95 0.24 9.86
CA LEU A 41 -18.21 1.28 8.85
C LEU A 41 -17.17 2.41 8.86
N ILE A 42 -16.78 2.90 10.04
CA ILE A 42 -15.77 3.96 10.16
C ILE A 42 -14.41 3.47 9.63
N ILE A 43 -14.05 2.22 9.92
CA ILE A 43 -12.81 1.63 9.44
C ILE A 43 -12.85 1.48 7.92
N MET A 44 -13.95 0.97 7.35
CA MET A 44 -14.11 0.84 5.89
C MET A 44 -14.00 2.19 5.19
N GLU A 45 -14.64 3.24 5.72
CA GLU A 45 -14.55 4.60 5.17
C GLU A 45 -13.11 5.13 5.23
N SER A 46 -12.39 4.85 6.31
CA SER A 46 -10.99 5.25 6.46
C SER A 46 -10.08 4.49 5.48
N LEU A 47 -10.26 3.18 5.32
CA LEU A 47 -9.53 2.35 4.35
C LEU A 47 -9.79 2.80 2.91
N LEU A 48 -11.02 3.19 2.59
CA LEU A 48 -11.35 3.75 1.28
C LEU A 48 -10.64 5.09 1.03
N GLY A 49 -10.54 5.94 2.07
CA GLY A 49 -9.76 7.18 2.01
C GLY A 49 -8.29 6.89 1.70
N ASP A 50 -7.65 6.02 2.49
CA ASP A 50 -6.25 5.62 2.31
C ASP A 50 -6.01 5.08 0.88
N LEU A 51 -6.87 4.18 0.39
CA LEU A 51 -6.76 3.63 -0.97
C LEU A 51 -6.92 4.69 -2.06
N GLN A 52 -7.82 5.65 -1.88
CA GLN A 52 -8.00 6.73 -2.86
C GLN A 52 -6.79 7.64 -2.95
N GLU A 53 -6.17 7.97 -1.81
CA GLU A 53 -4.93 8.74 -1.77
C GLU A 53 -3.78 7.99 -2.45
N ASP A 54 -3.63 6.69 -2.14
CA ASP A 54 -2.61 5.83 -2.75
C ASP A 54 -2.80 5.72 -4.27
N MET A 55 -4.03 5.49 -4.73
CA MET A 55 -4.36 5.45 -6.16
C MET A 55 -3.99 6.75 -6.87
N GLN A 56 -4.33 7.90 -6.27
CA GLN A 56 -3.98 9.21 -6.83
C GLN A 56 -2.47 9.42 -6.89
N ALA A 57 -1.73 8.97 -5.87
CA ALA A 57 -0.27 9.03 -5.86
C ALA A 57 0.33 8.17 -7.00
N TYR A 58 -0.15 6.94 -7.17
CA TYR A 58 0.30 6.07 -8.26
C TYR A 58 -0.01 6.65 -9.65
N GLU A 59 -1.26 7.06 -9.89
CA GLU A 59 -1.72 7.51 -11.21
C GLU A 59 -1.14 8.85 -11.63
N ASN A 60 -1.11 9.82 -10.71
CA ASN A 60 -0.82 11.20 -11.07
C ASN A 60 0.65 11.57 -10.90
N PHE A 61 1.43 10.77 -10.16
CA PHE A 61 2.80 11.10 -9.83
C PHE A 61 3.76 9.93 -10.07
N LEU A 62 3.61 8.81 -9.36
CA LEU A 62 4.67 7.80 -9.29
C LEU A 62 4.90 7.10 -10.63
N ILE A 63 3.83 6.63 -11.29
CA ILE A 63 3.95 5.95 -12.57
C ILE A 63 4.41 6.94 -13.65
N PRO A 64 3.79 8.13 -13.84
CA PRO A 64 4.24 9.08 -14.85
C PRO A 64 5.68 9.55 -14.66
N GLN A 65 6.09 9.86 -13.44
CA GLN A 65 7.44 10.36 -13.18
C GLN A 65 8.50 9.29 -13.40
N ASN A 66 8.27 8.06 -12.93
CA ASN A 66 9.24 6.99 -13.16
C ASN A 66 9.32 6.62 -14.66
N LYS A 67 8.21 6.70 -15.42
CA LYS A 67 8.25 6.56 -16.89
C LYS A 67 9.06 7.66 -17.55
N LEU A 68 8.94 8.91 -17.09
CA LEU A 68 9.76 10.02 -17.59
C LEU A 68 11.25 9.81 -17.29
N ILE A 69 11.59 9.37 -16.07
CA ILE A 69 12.98 9.04 -15.70
C ILE A 69 13.51 7.92 -16.60
N LEU A 70 12.74 6.85 -16.82
CA LEU A 70 13.11 5.73 -17.68
C LEU A 70 13.39 6.18 -19.12
N GLN A 71 12.51 7.02 -19.70
CA GLN A 71 12.71 7.57 -21.04
C GLN A 71 14.00 8.41 -21.15
N ASN A 72 14.29 9.22 -20.14
CA ASN A 72 15.54 10.00 -20.11
C ASN A 72 16.77 9.11 -19.94
N LEU A 73 16.65 8.02 -19.20
CA LEU A 73 17.71 7.04 -19.03
C LEU A 73 17.97 6.26 -20.33
N GLU A 74 16.94 5.89 -21.08
CA GLU A 74 17.06 5.30 -22.41
C GLU A 74 17.76 6.25 -23.38
N LYS A 75 17.35 7.52 -23.42
CA LYS A 75 18.02 8.56 -24.22
C LYS A 75 19.48 8.75 -23.80
N LEU A 76 19.77 8.72 -22.50
CA LEU A 76 21.14 8.82 -21.97
C LEU A 76 22.00 7.63 -22.43
N LEU A 77 21.45 6.42 -22.39
CA LEU A 77 22.13 5.21 -22.86
C LEU A 77 22.47 5.30 -24.36
N GLU A 78 21.54 5.78 -25.19
CA GLU A 78 21.75 6.02 -26.62
C GLU A 78 22.88 7.03 -26.87
N LEU A 79 22.84 8.18 -26.19
CA LEU A 79 23.87 9.23 -26.33
C LEU A 79 25.27 8.75 -25.93
N ILE A 80 25.38 8.02 -24.81
CA ILE A 80 26.67 7.46 -24.37
C ILE A 80 27.18 6.42 -25.37
N ASN A 81 26.29 5.58 -25.91
CA ASN A 81 26.64 4.57 -26.90
C ASN A 81 27.11 5.18 -28.22
N ASP A 82 26.47 6.27 -28.65
CA ASP A 82 26.79 6.99 -29.89
C ASP A 82 27.99 7.94 -29.72
N GLY A 83 28.44 8.16 -28.49
CA GLY A 83 29.53 9.06 -28.15
C GLY A 83 29.17 10.55 -28.23
N ASP A 84 27.87 10.87 -28.21
CA ASP A 84 27.37 12.24 -28.20
C ASP A 84 27.27 12.77 -26.77
N TYR A 85 28.41 13.23 -26.26
CA TYR A 85 28.51 13.83 -24.93
C TYR A 85 28.09 15.30 -24.89
N GLU A 86 27.86 15.96 -26.03
CA GLU A 86 27.44 17.37 -26.06
C GLU A 86 25.97 17.54 -25.63
N ASN A 87 25.14 16.52 -25.86
CA ASN A 87 23.71 16.55 -25.56
C ASN A 87 23.32 15.76 -24.29
N ILE A 88 24.30 15.40 -23.46
CA ILE A 88 24.12 14.47 -22.35
C ILE A 88 23.51 15.10 -21.08
N ASP A 89 23.67 16.41 -20.90
CA ASP A 89 23.41 17.10 -19.62
C ASP A 89 21.97 16.97 -19.09
N GLU A 90 20.98 17.21 -19.95
CA GLU A 90 19.58 17.15 -19.58
C GLU A 90 19.14 15.69 -19.29
N PRO A 91 19.35 14.71 -20.20
CA PRO A 91 19.04 13.31 -19.92
C PRO A 91 19.76 12.78 -18.68
N PHE A 92 21.01 13.18 -18.47
CA PHE A 92 21.79 12.80 -17.30
C PHE A 92 21.17 13.34 -16.00
N SER A 93 20.87 14.63 -15.95
CA SER A 93 20.28 15.26 -14.76
C SER A 93 18.91 14.68 -14.42
N MET A 94 18.10 14.40 -15.43
CA MET A 94 16.77 13.80 -15.26
C MET A 94 16.86 12.32 -14.85
N ALA A 95 17.81 11.56 -15.40
CA ALA A 95 18.01 10.15 -15.09
C ALA A 95 18.46 9.91 -13.64
N LEU A 96 19.14 10.87 -13.01
CA LEU A 96 19.61 10.74 -11.62
C LEU A 96 18.55 11.10 -10.56
N GLN A 97 17.33 11.46 -10.98
CA GLN A 97 16.24 11.69 -10.03
C GLN A 97 15.79 10.37 -9.39
N ILE A 98 15.44 10.47 -8.10
CA ILE A 98 14.91 9.36 -7.32
C ILE A 98 13.63 9.84 -6.66
N GLU A 99 12.54 9.18 -7.00
CA GLU A 99 11.25 9.39 -6.35
C GLU A 99 10.87 8.11 -5.61
N ASN A 100 10.70 8.17 -4.29
CA ASN A 100 10.24 7.04 -3.50
C ASN A 100 8.97 7.41 -2.75
N TYR A 101 8.03 6.46 -2.73
CA TYR A 101 6.77 6.58 -2.02
C TYR A 101 6.40 5.25 -1.40
N GLY A 102 5.85 5.31 -0.19
CA GLY A 102 5.24 4.18 0.48
C GLY A 102 3.74 4.40 0.59
N PRO A 103 2.90 3.43 0.16
CA PRO A 103 1.45 3.51 0.32
C PRO A 103 1.03 3.66 1.79
N THR A 104 -0.10 4.29 1.98
CA THR A 104 -0.65 4.67 3.28
C THR A 104 -1.26 3.43 3.94
N SER A 105 -0.55 2.84 4.90
CA SER A 105 -0.97 1.59 5.57
C SER A 105 -1.44 1.80 7.01
N ALA A 106 -1.64 3.05 7.44
CA ALA A 106 -1.90 3.39 8.84
C ALA A 106 -3.23 2.80 9.35
N THR A 107 -4.32 2.97 8.60
CA THR A 107 -5.63 2.42 8.99
C THR A 107 -5.60 0.90 9.00
N TYR A 108 -5.05 0.27 7.97
CA TYR A 108 -4.91 -1.19 7.90
C TYR A 108 -4.10 -1.74 9.08
N THR A 109 -2.93 -1.16 9.34
CA THR A 109 -2.02 -1.60 10.42
C THR A 109 -2.67 -1.45 11.80
N SER A 110 -3.35 -0.33 12.04
CA SER A 110 -4.10 -0.10 13.29
C SER A 110 -5.24 -1.10 13.45
N THR A 111 -6.00 -1.36 12.38
CA THR A 111 -7.12 -2.30 12.36
C THR A 111 -6.64 -3.73 12.62
N LYS A 112 -5.55 -4.14 11.96
CA LYS A 112 -4.93 -5.46 12.14
C LYS A 112 -4.41 -5.63 13.57
N SER A 113 -3.63 -4.67 14.07
CA SER A 113 -3.01 -4.75 15.40
C SER A 113 -4.02 -4.75 16.55
N THR A 114 -5.18 -4.12 16.35
CA THR A 114 -6.27 -4.11 17.33
C THR A 114 -7.25 -5.30 17.17
N GLY A 115 -7.01 -6.21 16.23
CA GLY A 115 -7.87 -7.37 15.97
C GLY A 115 -9.21 -7.02 15.32
N LYS A 116 -9.39 -5.78 14.87
CA LYS A 116 -10.64 -5.25 14.32
C LYS A 116 -10.93 -5.67 12.88
N LEU A 117 -9.98 -6.34 12.21
CA LEU A 117 -10.26 -6.99 10.92
C LEU A 117 -11.41 -8.00 11.04
N ALA A 118 -11.60 -8.61 12.21
CA ALA A 118 -12.70 -9.52 12.49
C ALA A 118 -14.09 -8.85 12.48
N LEU A 119 -14.16 -7.50 12.48
CA LEU A 119 -15.41 -6.75 12.34
C LEU A 119 -15.94 -6.74 10.90
N PHE A 120 -15.14 -7.20 9.94
CA PHE A 120 -15.57 -7.41 8.56
C PHE A 120 -16.16 -8.81 8.43
N GLU A 121 -17.45 -8.92 8.12
CA GLU A 121 -18.11 -10.23 8.02
C GLU A 121 -17.59 -11.06 6.83
N ASP A 122 -17.16 -10.39 5.77
CA ASP A 122 -16.62 -11.03 4.57
C ASP A 122 -15.14 -11.42 4.74
N ILE A 123 -14.91 -12.73 4.86
CA ILE A 123 -13.57 -13.33 4.97
C ILE A 123 -12.74 -13.09 3.71
N GLU A 124 -13.36 -13.04 2.53
CA GLU A 124 -12.63 -12.79 1.28
C GLU A 124 -12.14 -11.34 1.25
N LEU A 125 -12.94 -10.38 1.71
CA LEU A 125 -12.50 -8.99 1.87
C LEU A 125 -11.31 -8.87 2.84
N GLN A 126 -11.37 -9.55 3.98
CA GLN A 126 -10.24 -9.57 4.93
C GLN A 126 -8.96 -10.10 4.27
N LYS A 127 -9.08 -11.16 3.47
CA LYS A 127 -7.96 -11.77 2.76
C LYS A 127 -7.42 -10.85 1.66
N GLN A 128 -8.29 -10.16 0.92
CA GLN A 128 -7.88 -9.19 -0.09
C GLN A 128 -7.16 -7.99 0.52
N LEU A 129 -7.67 -7.44 1.64
CA LEU A 129 -6.99 -6.40 2.41
C LEU A 129 -5.57 -6.86 2.82
N SER A 130 -5.45 -8.05 3.40
CA SER A 130 -4.15 -8.59 3.82
C SER A 130 -3.22 -8.80 2.63
N ASN A 131 -3.69 -9.39 1.54
CA ASN A 131 -2.87 -9.62 0.35
C ASN A 131 -2.38 -8.31 -0.27
N TYR A 132 -3.24 -7.29 -0.32
CA TYR A 132 -2.86 -5.98 -0.82
C TYR A 132 -1.78 -5.34 0.05
N TYR A 133 -2.07 -5.14 1.35
CA TYR A 133 -1.18 -4.36 2.22
C TYR A 133 0.10 -5.11 2.63
N GLU A 134 0.07 -6.44 2.75
CA GLU A 134 1.22 -7.23 3.25
C GLU A 134 2.04 -7.89 2.14
N SER A 135 1.51 -7.96 0.91
CA SER A 135 2.25 -8.52 -0.22
C SER A 135 2.51 -7.47 -1.27
N ILE A 136 1.44 -6.96 -1.91
CA ILE A 136 1.57 -6.13 -3.11
C ILE A 136 2.16 -4.76 -2.79
N ALA A 137 1.60 -4.08 -1.77
CA ALA A 137 2.06 -2.78 -1.32
C ALA A 137 3.50 -2.87 -0.76
N GLU A 138 3.79 -3.89 0.04
CA GLU A 138 5.13 -4.11 0.62
C GLU A 138 6.18 -4.40 -0.46
N GLU A 139 5.84 -5.21 -1.48
CA GLU A 139 6.73 -5.48 -2.61
C GLU A 139 7.08 -4.21 -3.38
N SER A 140 6.10 -3.33 -3.61
CA SER A 140 6.30 -2.04 -4.27
C SER A 140 7.23 -1.11 -3.48
N VAL A 141 7.14 -1.11 -2.15
CA VAL A 141 8.09 -0.38 -1.29
C VAL A 141 9.50 -0.96 -1.44
N LYS A 142 9.66 -2.28 -1.33
CA LYS A 142 10.97 -2.94 -1.43
C LYS A 142 11.65 -2.70 -2.77
N LYS A 143 10.91 -2.69 -3.88
CA LYS A 143 11.48 -2.35 -5.20
C LYS A 143 11.99 -0.91 -5.25
N GLY A 144 11.29 0.03 -4.63
CA GLY A 144 11.77 1.40 -4.45
C GLY A 144 13.04 1.47 -3.59
N GLU A 145 13.13 0.67 -2.53
CA GLU A 145 14.34 0.58 -1.71
C GLU A 145 15.54 0.00 -2.48
N TYR A 146 15.33 -1.04 -3.29
CA TYR A 146 16.40 -1.62 -4.12
C TYR A 146 16.93 -0.63 -5.15
N GLN A 147 16.07 0.18 -5.78
CA GLN A 147 16.50 1.25 -6.67
C GLN A 147 17.40 2.25 -5.92
N VAL A 148 16.97 2.72 -4.74
CA VAL A 148 17.74 3.70 -3.95
C VAL A 148 19.06 3.12 -3.48
N GLN A 149 19.05 1.89 -3.00
CA GLN A 149 20.26 1.20 -2.59
C GLN A 149 21.24 1.11 -3.76
N TYR A 150 20.80 0.62 -4.92
CA TYR A 150 21.65 0.52 -6.10
C TYR A 150 22.15 1.90 -6.57
N PHE A 151 21.28 2.91 -6.62
CA PHE A 151 21.67 4.26 -6.98
C PHE A 151 22.79 4.77 -6.06
N THR A 152 22.60 4.66 -4.74
CA THR A 152 23.54 5.23 -3.77
C THR A 152 24.85 4.45 -3.69
N SER A 153 24.79 3.12 -3.62
CA SER A 153 25.96 2.27 -3.40
C SER A 153 26.74 1.96 -4.67
N GLU A 154 26.08 1.90 -5.83
CA GLU A 154 26.70 1.45 -7.08
C GLU A 154 26.85 2.57 -8.10
N LEU A 155 25.78 3.32 -8.40
CA LEU A 155 25.80 4.31 -9.47
C LEU A 155 26.47 5.61 -9.01
N LEU A 156 25.96 6.23 -7.95
CA LEU A 156 26.47 7.48 -7.40
C LEU A 156 27.90 7.33 -6.89
N ALA A 157 28.21 6.24 -6.21
CA ALA A 157 29.57 5.93 -5.76
C ALA A 157 30.54 5.79 -6.95
N TRP A 158 30.09 5.27 -8.08
CA TRP A 158 30.92 5.20 -9.27
C TRP A 158 31.06 6.57 -9.94
N LEU A 159 29.97 7.31 -10.08
CA LEU A 159 29.95 8.65 -10.67
C LEU A 159 30.89 9.61 -9.91
N SER A 160 30.83 9.61 -8.58
CA SER A 160 31.68 10.49 -7.75
C SER A 160 33.18 10.21 -7.86
N ASN A 161 33.56 8.99 -8.25
CA ASN A 161 34.96 8.59 -8.39
C ASN A 161 35.48 8.70 -9.82
N ASN A 162 34.60 8.75 -10.83
CA ASN A 162 34.97 8.60 -12.24
C ASN A 162 34.48 9.73 -13.15
N MET A 163 33.73 10.70 -12.61
CA MET A 163 33.15 11.81 -13.36
C MET A 163 33.33 13.14 -12.63
N ASP A 164 33.63 14.19 -13.38
CA ASP A 164 33.44 15.56 -12.92
C ASP A 164 31.94 15.92 -13.04
N LEU A 165 31.25 15.92 -11.91
CA LEU A 165 29.82 16.21 -11.82
C LEU A 165 29.46 17.68 -12.14
N ILE A 166 30.44 18.58 -12.19
CA ILE A 166 30.19 19.98 -12.58
C ILE A 166 30.12 20.10 -14.10
N SER A 167 30.98 19.36 -14.80
CA SER A 167 31.09 19.40 -16.27
C SER A 167 30.43 18.19 -16.96
N ASN A 168 29.91 17.22 -16.20
CA ASN A 168 29.39 15.93 -16.67
C ASN A 168 30.38 15.14 -17.54
N GLN A 169 31.68 15.28 -17.28
CA GLN A 169 32.73 14.63 -18.06
C GLN A 169 33.35 13.44 -17.32
N LEU A 170 33.50 12.32 -18.04
CA LEU A 170 34.26 11.17 -17.56
C LEU A 170 35.75 11.52 -17.44
N TYR A 171 36.39 11.10 -16.35
CA TYR A 171 37.84 11.21 -16.24
C TYR A 171 38.57 10.34 -17.27
N ARG A 172 37.97 9.22 -17.69
CA ARG A 172 38.51 8.32 -18.72
C ARG A 172 37.39 7.81 -19.63
N LEU A 173 37.58 7.96 -20.93
CA LEU A 173 36.65 7.46 -21.95
C LEU A 173 36.50 5.93 -21.95
N SER A 174 37.51 5.19 -21.47
CA SER A 174 37.45 3.72 -21.32
C SER A 174 36.37 3.25 -20.34
N ASP A 175 35.92 4.15 -19.46
CA ASP A 175 35.06 3.83 -18.34
C ASP A 175 33.57 3.91 -18.74
N SER A 176 33.28 4.35 -19.97
CA SER A 176 31.92 4.44 -20.54
C SER A 176 31.20 3.09 -20.56
N GLY A 177 31.90 1.99 -20.85
CA GLY A 177 31.31 0.65 -20.83
C GLY A 177 30.84 0.21 -19.42
N ILE A 178 31.57 0.63 -18.38
CA ILE A 178 31.18 0.35 -16.99
C ILE A 178 29.96 1.20 -16.62
N LEU A 179 29.95 2.47 -17.02
CA LEU A 179 28.79 3.35 -16.82
C LEU A 179 27.54 2.80 -17.51
N LEU A 180 27.65 2.38 -18.78
CA LEU A 180 26.54 1.78 -19.54
C LEU A 180 25.95 0.57 -18.81
N ASN A 181 26.80 -0.36 -18.35
CA ASN A 181 26.32 -1.52 -17.59
C ASN A 181 25.59 -1.10 -16.30
N LYS A 182 26.11 -0.09 -15.60
CA LYS A 182 25.48 0.39 -14.36
C LYS A 182 24.13 1.06 -14.63
N LEU A 183 24.04 1.87 -15.69
CA LEU A 183 22.81 2.54 -16.12
C LEU A 183 21.77 1.54 -16.66
N LEU A 184 22.18 0.47 -17.35
CA LEU A 184 21.28 -0.61 -17.80
C LEU A 184 20.63 -1.34 -16.62
N ILE A 185 21.41 -1.68 -15.58
CA ILE A 185 20.86 -2.28 -14.37
C ILE A 185 19.90 -1.31 -13.67
N TYR A 186 20.29 -0.04 -13.56
CA TYR A 186 19.43 1.00 -12.99
C TYR A 186 18.10 1.13 -13.75
N SER A 187 18.15 1.08 -15.08
CA SER A 187 16.98 1.10 -15.96
C SER A 187 16.05 -0.08 -15.70
N SER A 188 16.61 -1.28 -15.54
CA SER A 188 15.81 -2.47 -15.22
C SER A 188 15.13 -2.36 -13.85
N LEU A 189 15.79 -1.74 -12.85
CA LEU A 189 15.18 -1.54 -11.54
C LEU A 189 14.01 -0.55 -11.60
N ILE A 190 14.15 0.54 -12.36
CA ILE A 190 13.06 1.51 -12.56
C ILE A 190 11.88 0.87 -13.30
N ASP A 191 12.14 0.12 -14.36
CA ASP A 191 11.10 -0.59 -15.13
C ASP A 191 10.32 -1.57 -14.24
N GLN A 192 11.03 -2.43 -13.48
CA GLN A 192 10.39 -3.34 -12.52
C GLN A 192 9.56 -2.63 -11.46
N LYS A 193 10.02 -1.45 -11.01
CA LYS A 193 9.30 -0.61 -10.05
C LYS A 193 8.02 -0.04 -10.66
N ILE A 194 8.06 0.46 -11.89
CA ILE A 194 6.88 0.94 -12.62
C ILE A 194 5.84 -0.17 -12.73
N VAL A 195 6.25 -1.38 -13.16
CA VAL A 195 5.36 -2.53 -13.26
C VAL A 195 4.72 -2.87 -11.91
N SER A 196 5.50 -2.79 -10.82
CA SER A 196 4.98 -3.01 -9.46
C SER A 196 3.92 -1.99 -9.05
N TYR A 197 4.13 -0.72 -9.42
CA TYR A 197 3.18 0.36 -9.17
C TYR A 197 1.90 0.18 -9.98
N GLU A 198 1.99 -0.25 -11.24
CA GLU A 198 0.83 -0.56 -12.06
C GLU A 198 0.02 -1.72 -11.48
N ILE A 199 0.68 -2.79 -11.03
CA ILE A 199 0.03 -3.91 -10.31
C ILE A 199 -0.64 -3.42 -9.02
N SER A 200 0.04 -2.58 -8.25
CA SER A 200 -0.49 -2.02 -7.00
C SER A 200 -1.72 -1.16 -7.24
N LEU A 201 -1.69 -0.32 -8.28
CA LEU A 201 -2.81 0.51 -8.67
C LEU A 201 -4.03 -0.34 -9.09
N GLU A 202 -3.81 -1.37 -9.90
CA GLU A 202 -4.91 -2.24 -10.34
C GLU A 202 -5.54 -3.00 -9.17
N ASN A 203 -4.72 -3.54 -8.26
CA ASN A 203 -5.23 -4.22 -7.08
C ASN A 203 -5.92 -3.26 -6.11
N ALA A 204 -5.45 -2.01 -5.99
CA ALA A 204 -6.11 -0.98 -5.20
C ALA A 204 -7.51 -0.66 -5.75
N LYS A 205 -7.68 -0.61 -7.09
CA LYS A 205 -8.98 -0.42 -7.74
C LYS A 205 -9.95 -1.54 -7.42
N ILE A 206 -9.50 -2.79 -7.58
CA ILE A 206 -10.32 -3.98 -7.26
C ILE A 206 -10.73 -3.97 -5.79
N LEU A 207 -9.78 -3.73 -4.88
CA LEU A 207 -10.05 -3.70 -3.45
C LEU A 207 -11.00 -2.57 -3.06
N LYS A 208 -10.88 -1.41 -3.71
CA LYS A 208 -11.80 -0.28 -3.51
C LYS A 208 -13.24 -0.67 -3.88
N GLU A 209 -13.45 -1.31 -5.03
CA GLU A 209 -14.78 -1.74 -5.48
C GLU A 209 -15.42 -2.73 -4.48
N GLU A 210 -14.64 -3.70 -3.98
CA GLU A 210 -15.13 -4.67 -2.99
C GLU A 210 -15.41 -4.01 -1.63
N LEU A 211 -14.59 -3.04 -1.20
CA LEU A 211 -14.87 -2.24 0.00
C LEU A 211 -16.13 -1.40 -0.14
N GLU A 212 -16.34 -0.73 -1.27
CA GLU A 212 -17.55 0.07 -1.54
C GLU A 212 -18.81 -0.80 -1.50
N LYS A 213 -18.76 -1.99 -2.13
CA LYS A 213 -19.84 -2.97 -2.08
C LYS A 213 -20.12 -3.43 -0.66
N SER A 214 -19.09 -3.81 0.10
CA SER A 214 -19.25 -4.24 1.49
C SER A 214 -19.81 -3.12 2.39
N LEU A 215 -19.41 -1.88 2.14
CA LEU A 215 -19.93 -0.71 2.84
C LEU A 215 -21.43 -0.49 2.56
N GLU A 216 -21.87 -0.65 1.31
CA GLU A 216 -23.29 -0.54 0.95
C GLU A 216 -24.14 -1.63 1.60
N GLU A 217 -23.65 -2.87 1.62
CA GLU A 217 -24.31 -3.99 2.29
C GLU A 217 -24.42 -3.75 3.80
N ASN A 218 -23.35 -3.27 4.43
CA ASN A 218 -23.30 -2.94 5.86
C ASN A 218 -24.09 -1.67 6.24
N ARG A 219 -24.60 -0.90 5.29
CA ARG A 219 -25.49 0.25 5.55
C ARG A 219 -26.97 -0.11 5.54
N ARG A 220 -27.36 -1.27 4.98
CA ARG A 220 -28.75 -1.75 4.91
C ARG A 220 -29.21 -2.46 6.19
#